data_AF-A0AA39HI22-F1
#
_entry.id   AF-A0AA39HI22-F1
#
_cell.length_a   1.000
_cell.length_b   1.000
_cell.length_c   1.000
_cell.angle_alpha   90.00
_cell.angle_beta   90.00
_cell.angle_gamma   90.00
#
_symmetry.space_group_name_H-M   'P 1'
#
loop_
_entity.id
_entity.type
_entity.pdbx_description
1 polymer ?
#
loop_
_entity_poly.entity_id
_entity_poly.type
_entity_poly.pdbx_seq_one_letter_code
_entity_poly.pdbx_strand_id
1 'polypeptide(L)'
;MKKCDFKMSSLWPKCRTEKNSQPEAERKPEKASKRSGKELAQKTNLQLLRNAVNVFRDMERSQKNIEWDIRLKTSAIHHYGMFASGKIPKGYVVIEYVGRVIRNVMADKREAMYQDRGILSTYMFRWDRDTIIDATEEGNYARFINHSCEPNCDTTLAKIKGQKRIFFVSVRDIEPGEELTVDYRFDVEEDESKRVPCNCNTPSCRKYLC
;
A
#
# COMPACT_ATOMS: atom_id res chain seq x y z
N MET A 1 5.75 22.55 -17.19
CA MET A 1 4.95 21.84 -16.17
C MET A 1 3.97 20.92 -16.90
N LYS A 2 4.16 19.60 -16.87
CA LYS A 2 3.22 18.65 -17.47
C LYS A 2 2.25 18.20 -16.38
N LYS A 3 0.95 18.40 -16.60
CA LYS A 3 -0.12 17.84 -15.77
C LYS A 3 -0.05 16.32 -15.90
N CYS A 4 0.10 15.62 -14.78
CA CYS A 4 -0.07 14.16 -14.73
C CYS A 4 -1.52 13.91 -14.30
N ASP A 5 -2.42 13.80 -15.28
CA ASP A 5 -3.83 13.45 -15.07
C ASP A 5 -3.95 11.94 -14.80
N PHE A 6 -3.37 11.47 -13.69
CA PHE A 6 -3.35 10.06 -13.34
C PHE A 6 -4.59 9.67 -12.52
N LYS A 7 -5.42 8.76 -13.05
CA LYS A 7 -6.61 8.22 -12.38
C LYS A 7 -6.27 6.90 -11.68
N MET A 8 -6.24 6.88 -10.35
CA MET A 8 -6.06 5.66 -9.55
C MET A 8 -7.26 4.70 -9.65
N SER A 9 -8.47 5.16 -10.00
CA SER A 9 -9.66 4.31 -10.24
C SER A 9 -9.52 3.35 -11.41
N SER A 10 -8.67 3.67 -12.40
CA SER A 10 -8.48 2.78 -13.56
C SER A 10 -7.84 1.45 -13.19
N LEU A 11 -7.09 1.42 -12.08
CA LEU A 11 -6.26 0.30 -11.66
C LEU A 11 -6.96 -0.64 -10.67
N TRP A 12 -8.21 -0.34 -10.28
CA TRP A 12 -9.02 -1.25 -9.48
C TRP A 12 -10.00 -2.01 -10.35
N PRO A 13 -10.14 -3.35 -10.15
CA PRO A 13 -11.10 -4.13 -10.90
C PRO A 13 -12.50 -3.57 -10.62
N LYS A 14 -13.10 -2.96 -11.66
CA LYS A 14 -14.49 -2.52 -11.65
C LYS A 14 -15.36 -3.71 -11.30
N CYS A 15 -16.24 -3.55 -10.31
CA CYS A 15 -17.25 -4.54 -10.00
C CYS A 15 -18.21 -4.62 -11.19
N ARG A 16 -17.99 -5.61 -12.07
CA ARG A 16 -18.78 -5.83 -13.28
C ARG A 16 -20.18 -6.26 -12.86
N THR A 17 -21.16 -5.37 -12.98
CA THR A 17 -22.57 -5.76 -12.96
C THR A 17 -22.93 -6.27 -14.35
N GLU A 18 -22.68 -7.55 -14.62
CA GLU A 18 -23.19 -8.23 -15.81
C GLU A 18 -24.35 -9.14 -15.42
N LYS A 19 -25.50 -8.87 -16.05
CA LYS A 19 -26.71 -9.67 -15.97
C LYS A 19 -26.42 -11.06 -16.54
N ASN A 20 -26.79 -12.09 -15.78
CA ASN A 20 -26.68 -13.49 -16.18
C ASN A 20 -27.71 -13.82 -17.28
N SER A 21 -27.22 -14.32 -18.41
CA SER A 21 -27.92 -15.27 -19.27
C SER A 21 -26.89 -16.31 -19.72
N GLN A 22 -26.98 -17.54 -19.18
CA GLN A 22 -26.20 -18.70 -19.63
C GLN A 22 -26.78 -19.29 -20.94
N PRO A 23 -26.05 -20.15 -21.67
CA PRO A 23 -25.98 -21.59 -21.35
C PRO A 23 -24.56 -22.22 -21.48
N GLU A 24 -24.51 -23.56 -21.42
CA GLU A 24 -23.51 -24.46 -20.82
C GLU A 24 -22.31 -24.94 -21.67
N ALA A 25 -21.31 -25.48 -20.93
CA ALA A 25 -20.43 -26.64 -21.16
C ALA A 25 -19.38 -26.69 -22.30
N GLU A 26 -18.10 -26.90 -21.93
CA GLU A 26 -17.24 -28.04 -22.34
C GLU A 26 -15.86 -28.05 -21.60
N ARG A 27 -15.24 -29.23 -21.42
CA ARG A 27 -14.09 -29.49 -20.51
C ARG A 27 -12.74 -29.69 -21.23
N LYS A 28 -11.68 -29.06 -20.68
CA LYS A 28 -10.25 -29.47 -20.44
C LYS A 28 -9.33 -29.84 -21.64
N PRO A 29 -7.97 -29.67 -21.58
CA PRO A 29 -7.07 -30.16 -20.50
C PRO A 29 -5.89 -29.27 -20.03
N GLU A 30 -5.15 -29.81 -19.05
CA GLU A 30 -4.15 -29.23 -18.12
C GLU A 30 -2.70 -29.08 -18.64
N LYS A 31 -1.92 -28.21 -17.93
CA LYS A 31 -0.49 -28.27 -17.48
C LYS A 31 0.22 -26.91 -17.72
N ALA A 32 1.13 -26.35 -16.92
CA ALA A 32 1.79 -26.70 -15.67
C ALA A 32 2.41 -25.43 -14.99
N SER A 33 2.78 -25.56 -13.71
CA SER A 33 3.81 -24.78 -12.97
C SER A 33 3.63 -23.27 -12.72
N LYS A 34 2.89 -22.90 -11.66
CA LYS A 34 2.96 -21.58 -10.97
C LYS A 34 2.96 -21.69 -9.43
N ARG A 35 3.36 -22.85 -8.87
CA ARG A 35 3.23 -23.12 -7.41
C ARG A 35 4.33 -22.48 -6.55
N SER A 36 5.55 -22.31 -7.05
CA SER A 36 6.70 -21.88 -6.23
C SER A 36 6.65 -20.42 -5.77
N GLY A 37 6.20 -19.48 -6.61
CA GLY A 37 6.16 -18.05 -6.27
C GLY A 37 5.06 -17.66 -5.28
N LYS A 38 3.91 -18.37 -5.31
CA LYS A 38 2.80 -18.13 -4.38
C LYS A 38 3.10 -18.61 -2.96
N GLU A 39 3.76 -19.76 -2.81
CA GLU A 39 4.15 -20.28 -1.49
C GLU A 39 5.23 -19.42 -0.81
N LEU A 40 6.19 -18.88 -1.57
CA LEU A 40 7.25 -18.04 -1.01
C LEU A 40 6.69 -16.70 -0.51
N ALA A 41 5.80 -16.05 -1.29
CA ALA A 41 5.10 -14.83 -0.89
C ALA A 41 4.12 -15.04 0.29
N GLN A 42 3.53 -16.23 0.40
CA GLN A 42 2.68 -16.61 1.54
C GLN A 42 3.52 -16.86 2.81
N LYS A 43 4.69 -17.49 2.69
CA LYS A 43 5.61 -17.72 3.82
C LYS A 43 6.24 -16.43 4.35
N THR A 44 6.64 -15.51 3.47
CA THR A 44 7.17 -14.20 3.88
C THR A 44 6.11 -13.33 4.57
N ASN A 45 4.86 -13.33 4.08
CA ASN A 45 3.74 -12.68 4.76
C ASN A 45 3.46 -13.27 6.15
N LEU A 46 3.53 -14.60 6.31
CA LEU A 46 3.31 -15.25 7.61
C LEU A 46 4.42 -14.88 8.62
N GLN A 47 5.67 -14.80 8.16
CA GLN A 47 6.81 -14.39 8.98
C GLN A 47 6.69 -12.92 9.42
N LEU A 48 6.33 -12.03 8.49
CA LEU A 48 6.12 -10.60 8.77
C LEU A 48 4.93 -10.36 9.70
N LEU A 49 3.84 -11.12 9.55
CA LEU A 49 2.70 -11.09 10.48
C LEU A 49 3.12 -11.57 11.88
N ARG A 50 3.89 -12.66 11.96
CA ARG A 50 4.39 -13.19 13.24
C ARG A 50 5.31 -12.18 13.92
N ASN A 51 6.20 -11.54 13.14
CA ASN A 51 7.09 -10.50 13.62
C ASN A 51 6.30 -9.27 14.06
N ALA A 52 5.32 -8.80 13.27
CA ALA A 52 4.48 -7.67 13.64
C ALA A 52 3.67 -7.93 14.91
N VAL A 53 3.04 -9.11 15.05
CA VAL A 53 2.32 -9.50 16.28
C VAL A 53 3.26 -9.55 17.48
N ASN A 54 4.48 -10.07 17.30
CA ASN A 54 5.48 -10.06 18.36
C ASN A 54 5.92 -8.63 18.68
N VAL A 55 6.14 -7.77 17.69
CA VAL A 55 6.50 -6.35 17.87
C VAL A 55 5.39 -5.59 18.58
N PHE A 56 4.11 -5.78 18.22
CA PHE A 56 2.99 -5.20 18.95
C PHE A 56 2.94 -5.69 20.39
N ARG A 57 3.13 -6.99 20.61
CA ARG A 57 3.18 -7.57 21.94
C ARG A 57 4.36 -7.04 22.75
N ASP A 58 5.52 -6.85 22.13
CA ASP A 58 6.72 -6.33 22.77
C ASP A 58 6.62 -4.82 23.02
N MET A 59 5.96 -4.05 22.15
CA MET A 59 5.58 -2.65 22.38
C MET A 59 4.57 -2.53 23.53
N GLU A 60 3.51 -3.34 23.54
CA GLU A 60 2.54 -3.38 24.65
C GLU A 60 3.20 -3.79 25.97
N ARG A 61 4.06 -4.81 25.95
CA ARG A 61 4.79 -5.31 27.13
C ARG A 61 5.81 -4.30 27.66
N SER A 62 6.51 -3.59 26.78
CA SER A 62 7.51 -2.61 27.17
C SER A 62 6.90 -1.29 27.66
N GLN A 63 5.58 -1.08 27.48
CA GLN A 63 4.87 0.18 27.77
C GLN A 63 5.56 1.43 27.18
N LYS A 64 6.43 1.25 26.18
CA LYS A 64 7.10 2.32 25.47
C LYS A 64 6.36 2.53 24.16
N ASN A 65 5.60 3.64 24.09
CA ASN A 65 5.25 4.21 22.80
C ASN A 65 6.56 4.69 22.17
N ILE A 66 7.18 3.83 21.35
CA ILE A 66 8.28 4.27 20.49
C ILE A 66 7.64 5.09 19.38
N GLU A 67 7.54 6.40 19.62
CA GLU A 67 7.19 7.36 18.60
C GLU A 67 8.48 7.75 17.90
N TRP A 68 8.64 7.30 16.65
CA TRP A 68 9.77 7.70 15.84
C TRP A 68 9.60 9.17 15.42
N ASP A 69 10.65 9.98 15.57
CA ASP A 69 10.66 11.32 14.95
C ASP A 69 10.73 11.13 13.43
N ILE A 70 9.56 11.25 12.80
CA ILE A 70 9.40 11.25 11.35
C ILE A 70 8.80 12.58 10.92
N ARG A 71 9.28 13.12 9.80
CA ARG A 71 8.90 14.47 9.35
C ARG A 71 8.45 14.45 7.91
N LEU A 72 7.40 15.22 7.64
CA LEU A 72 6.97 15.52 6.28
C LEU A 72 7.99 16.48 5.64
N LYS A 73 8.50 16.12 4.46
CA LYS A 73 9.36 16.99 3.64
C LYS A 73 9.00 16.83 2.17
N THR A 74 9.50 17.72 1.32
CA THR A 74 9.42 17.54 -0.14
C THR A 74 10.19 16.30 -0.55
N SER A 75 9.58 15.46 -1.41
CA SER A 75 10.17 14.23 -1.90
C SER A 75 10.63 14.38 -3.35
N ALA A 76 11.71 13.69 -3.69
CA ALA A 76 12.15 13.54 -5.07
C ALA A 76 11.29 12.54 -5.87
N ILE A 77 10.55 11.65 -5.17
CA ILE A 77 9.70 10.64 -5.78
C ILE A 77 8.36 11.27 -6.19
N HIS A 78 7.67 11.88 -5.23
CA HIS A 78 6.35 12.45 -5.48
C HIS A 78 5.99 13.49 -4.42
N HIS A 79 5.80 14.75 -4.82
CA HIS A 79 5.38 15.88 -3.97
C HIS A 79 6.01 15.91 -2.56
N TYR A 80 5.37 15.25 -1.59
CA TYR A 80 5.85 15.10 -0.23
C TYR A 80 6.12 13.65 0.12
N GLY A 81 7.09 13.45 1.01
CA GLY A 81 7.45 12.15 1.58
C GLY A 81 7.56 12.24 3.09
N MET A 82 7.48 11.09 3.76
CA MET A 82 7.83 10.97 5.18
C MET A 82 9.29 10.57 5.32
N PHE A 83 10.03 11.26 6.18
CA PHE A 83 11.46 11.04 6.38
C PHE A 83 11.78 10.72 7.82
N ALA A 84 12.70 9.80 8.06
CA ALA A 84 13.21 9.53 9.39
C ALA A 84 14.12 10.67 9.86
N SER A 85 13.89 11.22 11.06
CA SER A 85 14.81 12.19 11.69
C SER A 85 15.84 11.50 12.59
N GLY A 86 15.56 10.26 12.99
CA GLY A 86 16.44 9.42 13.80
C GLY A 86 16.54 8.01 13.21
N LYS A 87 17.48 7.21 13.74
CA LYS A 87 17.66 5.83 13.29
C LYS A 87 16.46 4.98 13.70
N ILE A 88 15.87 4.26 12.74
CA ILE A 88 14.80 3.28 12.97
C ILE A 88 15.39 1.89 12.68
N PRO A 89 15.59 1.03 13.68
CA PRO A 89 16.13 -0.31 13.46
C PRO A 89 15.16 -1.18 12.67
N LYS A 90 15.69 -2.20 11.99
CA LYS A 90 14.90 -3.22 11.31
C LYS A 90 13.90 -3.91 12.25
N GLY A 91 12.71 -4.19 11.72
CA GLY A 91 11.68 -4.98 12.37
C GLY A 91 10.78 -4.20 13.33
N TYR A 92 10.92 -2.88 13.40
CA TYR A 92 10.08 -2.04 14.26
C TYR A 92 8.88 -1.48 13.50
N VAL A 93 7.75 -1.36 14.20
CA VAL A 93 6.59 -0.62 13.72
C VAL A 93 6.96 0.85 13.64
N VAL A 94 6.74 1.45 12.47
CA VAL A 94 7.06 2.85 12.18
C VAL A 94 5.85 3.74 12.44
N ILE A 95 4.72 3.45 11.77
CA ILE A 95 3.49 4.24 11.88
C ILE A 95 2.27 3.39 11.46
N GLU A 96 1.12 3.64 12.08
CA GLU A 96 -0.18 3.10 11.65
C GLU A 96 -0.68 3.82 10.40
N TYR A 97 -1.26 3.09 9.44
CA TYR A 97 -2.01 3.72 8.35
C TYR A 97 -3.46 3.92 8.79
N VAL A 98 -3.84 5.17 9.08
CA VAL A 98 -5.17 5.53 9.56
C VAL A 98 -5.96 6.18 8.44
N GLY A 99 -7.23 5.79 8.34
CA GLY A 99 -8.20 6.34 7.40
C GLY A 99 -9.59 5.79 7.66
N ARG A 100 -10.55 6.20 6.84
CA ARG A 100 -11.93 5.72 6.92
C ARG A 100 -12.11 4.45 6.10
N VAL A 101 -12.58 3.38 6.73
CA VAL A 101 -12.96 2.15 6.02
C VAL A 101 -14.25 2.38 5.24
N ILE A 102 -14.21 2.12 3.94
CA ILE A 102 -15.36 2.19 3.04
C ILE A 102 -15.42 0.97 2.13
N ARG A 103 -16.58 0.75 1.50
CA ARG A 103 -16.73 -0.29 0.48
C ARG A 103 -15.94 0.07 -0.77
N ASN A 104 -15.26 -0.92 -1.35
CA ASN A 104 -14.43 -0.76 -2.54
C ASN A 104 -15.21 -0.20 -3.74
N VAL A 105 -16.51 -0.53 -3.85
CA VAL A 105 -17.40 0.03 -4.89
C VAL A 105 -17.56 1.56 -4.83
N MET A 106 -17.17 2.20 -3.71
CA MET A 106 -17.21 3.65 -3.55
C MET A 106 -15.91 4.33 -3.99
N ALA A 107 -14.83 3.58 -4.28
CA ALA A 107 -13.52 4.12 -4.60
C ALA A 107 -13.57 5.07 -5.79
N ASP A 108 -14.08 4.61 -6.93
CA ASP A 108 -14.17 5.39 -8.18
C ASP A 108 -15.03 6.65 -8.00
N LYS A 109 -16.16 6.51 -7.28
CA LYS A 109 -17.05 7.64 -7.00
C LYS A 109 -16.37 8.70 -6.15
N ARG A 110 -15.58 8.29 -5.15
CA ARG A 110 -14.83 9.21 -4.29
C ARG A 110 -13.68 9.85 -5.02
N GLU A 111 -12.95 9.09 -5.84
CA GLU A 111 -11.89 9.66 -6.66
C GLU A 111 -12.44 10.77 -7.58
N ALA A 112 -13.54 10.50 -8.29
CA ALA A 112 -14.16 11.52 -9.15
C ALA A 112 -14.55 12.77 -8.34
N MET A 113 -15.19 12.59 -7.19
CA MET A 113 -15.54 13.69 -6.28
C MET A 113 -14.31 14.47 -5.79
N TYR A 114 -13.20 13.80 -5.52
CA TYR A 114 -11.94 14.45 -5.10
C TYR A 114 -11.32 15.25 -6.25
N GLN A 115 -11.33 14.71 -7.47
CA GLN A 115 -10.88 15.40 -8.67
C GLN A 115 -11.72 16.66 -8.95
N ASP A 116 -13.05 16.57 -8.85
CA ASP A 116 -13.96 17.71 -9.03
C ASP A 116 -13.70 18.83 -7.99
N ARG A 117 -13.18 18.46 -6.82
CA ARG A 117 -12.79 19.39 -5.75
C ARG A 117 -11.34 19.89 -5.87
N GLY A 118 -10.63 19.50 -6.93
CA GLY A 118 -9.22 19.87 -7.14
C GLY A 118 -8.22 19.12 -6.26
N ILE A 119 -8.62 18.03 -5.62
CA ILE A 119 -7.71 17.15 -4.87
C ILE A 119 -7.09 16.17 -5.86
N LEU A 120 -5.79 16.37 -6.13
CA LEU A 120 -5.06 15.64 -7.18
C LEU A 120 -4.44 14.32 -6.72
N SER A 121 -4.38 14.08 -5.40
CA SER A 121 -3.83 12.85 -4.84
C SER A 121 -4.89 12.15 -4.01
N THR A 122 -5.21 10.92 -4.38
CA THR A 122 -6.10 10.04 -3.62
C THR A 122 -5.27 9.10 -2.75
N TYR A 123 -5.69 8.91 -1.51
CA TYR A 123 -4.93 8.14 -0.52
C TYR A 123 -5.74 6.93 -0.07
N MET A 124 -5.80 5.92 -0.93
CA MET A 124 -6.63 4.74 -0.71
C MET A 124 -5.76 3.49 -0.61
N PHE A 125 -5.97 2.71 0.44
CA PHE A 125 -5.24 1.48 0.71
C PHE A 125 -6.20 0.29 0.71
N ARG A 126 -5.86 -0.79 0.01
CA ARG A 126 -6.70 -2.00 -0.07
C ARG A 126 -6.76 -2.69 1.30
N TRP A 127 -7.94 -2.79 1.89
CA TRP A 127 -8.13 -3.45 3.19
C TRP A 127 -8.40 -4.93 3.06
N ASP A 128 -9.31 -5.27 2.16
CA ASP A 128 -9.67 -6.62 1.73
C ASP A 128 -10.27 -6.56 0.30
N ARG A 129 -11.04 -7.57 -0.08
CA ARG A 129 -11.64 -7.64 -1.42
C ARG A 129 -12.72 -6.59 -1.63
N ASP A 130 -13.50 -6.30 -0.59
CA ASP A 130 -14.76 -5.56 -0.69
C ASP A 130 -14.67 -4.19 -0.01
N THR A 131 -13.56 -3.89 0.66
CA THR A 131 -13.34 -2.64 1.38
C THR A 131 -11.93 -2.09 1.19
N ILE A 132 -11.84 -0.76 1.33
CA ILE A 132 -10.62 0.03 1.27
C ILE A 132 -10.57 0.98 2.46
N ILE A 133 -9.38 1.45 2.82
CA ILE A 133 -9.18 2.56 3.75
C ILE A 133 -8.89 3.81 2.93
N ASP A 134 -9.73 4.82 3.09
CA ASP A 134 -9.58 6.13 2.48
C ASP A 134 -9.05 7.14 3.50
N ALA A 135 -7.81 7.59 3.29
CA ALA A 135 -7.09 8.53 4.13
C ALA A 135 -7.04 9.95 3.53
N THR A 136 -7.85 10.21 2.49
CA THR A 136 -7.80 11.47 1.74
C THR A 136 -8.25 12.65 2.59
N GLU A 137 -9.35 12.51 3.32
CA GLU A 137 -9.87 13.54 4.24
C GLU A 137 -9.62 13.19 5.72
N GLU A 138 -9.68 11.90 6.07
CA GLU A 138 -9.63 11.42 7.47
C GLU A 138 -8.37 10.58 7.75
N GLY A 139 -7.20 11.02 7.27
CA GLY A 139 -5.93 10.29 7.38
C GLY A 139 -4.88 10.91 8.30
N ASN A 140 -3.86 10.12 8.67
CA ASN A 140 -2.65 10.60 9.35
C ASN A 140 -1.46 10.78 8.38
N TYR A 141 -0.28 11.12 8.91
CA TYR A 141 0.94 11.35 8.11
C TYR A 141 1.40 10.14 7.29
N ALA A 142 0.96 8.92 7.62
CA ALA A 142 1.34 7.71 6.90
C ALA A 142 0.89 7.73 5.43
N ARG A 143 -0.11 8.54 5.06
CA ARG A 143 -0.55 8.73 3.67
C ARG A 143 0.52 9.30 2.74
N PHE A 144 1.54 9.95 3.30
CA PHE A 144 2.65 10.53 2.53
C PHE A 144 3.84 9.58 2.37
N ILE A 145 3.70 8.30 2.77
CA ILE A 145 4.74 7.29 2.50
C ILE A 145 4.66 6.91 1.02
N ASN A 146 5.75 7.19 0.29
CA ASN A 146 5.82 7.01 -1.15
C ASN A 146 6.15 5.58 -1.56
N HIS A 147 6.01 5.32 -2.86
CA HIS A 147 6.40 4.07 -3.46
C HIS A 147 7.92 3.97 -3.66
N SER A 148 8.48 2.78 -3.43
CA SER A 148 9.79 2.39 -3.97
C SER A 148 9.78 0.94 -4.43
N CYS A 149 10.49 0.66 -5.53
CA CYS A 149 10.74 -0.71 -5.98
C CYS A 149 11.79 -1.43 -5.11
N GLU A 150 12.59 -0.68 -4.34
CA GLU A 150 13.49 -1.18 -3.29
C GLU A 150 13.10 -0.52 -1.96
N PRO A 151 11.97 -0.92 -1.35
CA PRO A 151 11.42 -0.22 -0.19
C PRO A 151 12.19 -0.52 1.10
N ASN A 152 12.14 0.41 2.05
CA ASN A 152 12.69 0.23 3.40
C ASN A 152 11.63 -0.10 4.46
N CYS A 153 10.35 0.02 4.11
CA CYS A 153 9.22 -0.44 4.90
C CYS A 153 8.39 -1.50 4.16
N ASP A 154 7.71 -2.34 4.91
CA ASP A 154 6.62 -3.19 4.41
C ASP A 154 5.36 -2.99 5.26
N THR A 155 4.22 -3.41 4.73
CA THR A 155 2.92 -3.34 5.42
C THR A 155 2.61 -4.62 6.16
N THR A 156 2.00 -4.50 7.33
CA THR A 156 1.53 -5.62 8.12
C THR A 156 0.15 -5.35 8.71
N LEU A 157 -0.57 -6.43 9.00
CA LEU A 157 -1.90 -6.40 9.58
C LEU A 157 -1.86 -6.91 11.00
N ALA A 158 -2.36 -6.12 11.94
CA ALA A 158 -2.52 -6.53 13.33
C ALA A 158 -3.95 -6.24 13.82
N LYS A 159 -4.42 -7.04 14.79
CA LYS A 159 -5.68 -6.78 15.50
C LYS A 159 -5.36 -6.14 16.84
N ILE A 160 -5.79 -4.91 17.05
CA ILE A 160 -5.69 -4.20 18.33
C ILE A 160 -7.10 -4.02 18.88
N LYS A 161 -7.37 -4.51 20.09
CA LYS A 161 -8.69 -4.47 20.73
C LYS A 161 -9.81 -5.04 19.83
N GLY A 162 -9.51 -6.14 19.13
CA GLY A 162 -10.44 -6.80 18.21
C GLY A 162 -10.61 -6.12 16.85
N GLN A 163 -10.05 -4.93 16.65
CA GLN A 163 -10.12 -4.20 15.39
C GLN A 163 -8.84 -4.43 14.59
N LYS A 164 -8.99 -4.87 13.33
CA LYS A 164 -7.88 -4.98 12.39
C LYS A 164 -7.35 -3.56 12.09
N ARG A 165 -6.04 -3.43 11.90
CA ARG A 165 -5.28 -2.18 11.63
C ARG A 165 -4.09 -2.50 10.71
N ILE A 166 -3.66 -1.51 9.91
CA ILE A 166 -2.46 -1.61 9.07
C ILE A 166 -1.33 -0.80 9.68
N PHE A 167 -0.13 -1.36 9.64
CA PHE A 167 1.07 -0.69 10.08
C PHE A 167 2.18 -0.82 9.05
N PHE A 168 3.05 0.18 8.99
CA PHE A 168 4.33 0.10 8.32
C PHE A 168 5.37 -0.43 9.30
N VAL A 169 6.19 -1.36 8.85
CA VAL A 169 7.28 -1.96 9.61
C VAL A 169 8.56 -1.83 8.81
N SER A 170 9.65 -1.43 9.45
CA SER A 170 10.97 -1.36 8.82
C SER A 170 11.47 -2.76 8.43
N VAL A 171 11.90 -2.96 7.18
CA VAL A 171 12.45 -4.25 6.71
C VAL A 171 13.98 -4.28 6.71
N ARG A 172 14.59 -3.13 6.92
CA ARG A 172 16.02 -2.90 7.18
C ARG A 172 16.17 -1.74 8.17
N ASP A 173 17.38 -1.51 8.64
CA ASP A 173 17.69 -0.28 9.37
C ASP A 173 17.47 0.92 8.44
N ILE A 174 16.82 1.96 8.96
CA ILE A 174 16.54 3.22 8.28
C ILE A 174 17.36 4.29 8.99
N GLU A 175 18.28 4.90 8.26
CA GLU A 175 19.16 5.92 8.80
C GLU A 175 18.48 7.32 8.81
N PRO A 176 18.93 8.25 9.67
CA PRO A 176 18.43 9.61 9.68
C PRO A 176 18.54 10.27 8.29
N GLY A 177 17.47 10.91 7.86
CA GLY A 177 17.37 11.58 6.55
C GLY A 177 16.85 10.70 5.42
N GLU A 178 16.69 9.39 5.62
CA GLU A 178 16.07 8.53 4.62
C GLU A 178 14.56 8.75 4.50
N GLU A 179 14.05 8.67 3.26
CA GLU A 179 12.62 8.65 2.98
C GLU A 179 12.04 7.26 3.29
N LEU A 180 10.94 7.23 4.02
CA LEU A 180 10.14 6.03 4.26
C LEU A 180 9.39 5.68 2.98
N THR A 181 9.59 4.46 2.50
CA THR A 181 8.99 3.98 1.26
C THR A 181 8.50 2.56 1.39
N VAL A 182 7.47 2.22 0.62
CA VAL A 182 6.85 0.89 0.59
C VAL A 182 6.58 0.47 -0.85
N ASP A 183 6.51 -0.84 -1.12
CA ASP A 183 5.97 -1.29 -2.41
C ASP A 183 4.43 -1.19 -2.36
N TYR A 184 3.86 -0.42 -3.28
CA TYR A 184 2.40 -0.22 -3.36
C TYR A 184 1.67 -1.47 -3.85
N ARG A 185 2.38 -2.41 -4.49
CA ARG A 185 1.81 -3.68 -4.99
C ARG A 185 0.57 -3.44 -5.85
N PHE A 186 0.65 -2.47 -6.76
CA PHE A 186 -0.43 -2.22 -7.70
C PHE A 186 -0.67 -3.45 -8.57
N ASP A 187 -1.93 -3.72 -8.87
CA ASP A 187 -2.28 -4.79 -9.80
C ASP A 187 -1.71 -4.46 -11.19
N VAL A 188 -1.31 -5.48 -11.94
CA VAL A 188 -0.73 -5.30 -13.29
C VAL A 188 -1.79 -4.69 -14.19
N GLU A 189 -1.48 -3.53 -14.77
CA GLU A 189 -2.30 -2.88 -15.77
C GLU A 189 -1.91 -3.34 -17.17
N GLU A 190 -2.86 -3.99 -17.84
CA GLU A 190 -2.70 -4.53 -19.19
C GLU A 190 -2.67 -3.39 -20.23
N ASP A 191 -3.44 -2.33 -19.99
CA ASP A 191 -3.47 -1.16 -20.85
C ASP A 191 -2.28 -0.24 -20.55
N GLU A 192 -1.26 -0.27 -21.40
CA GLU A 192 -0.03 0.52 -21.22
C GLU A 192 -0.28 2.02 -21.07
N SER A 193 -1.35 2.54 -21.69
CA SER A 193 -1.72 3.96 -21.61
C SER A 193 -2.20 4.39 -20.22
N LYS A 194 -2.58 3.41 -19.38
CA LYS A 194 -3.07 3.62 -18.01
C LYS A 194 -2.02 3.31 -16.95
N ARG A 195 -0.82 2.85 -17.32
CA ARG A 195 0.24 2.56 -16.34
C ARG A 195 0.76 3.85 -15.70
N VAL A 196 0.98 3.79 -14.40
CA VAL A 196 1.53 4.93 -13.63
C VAL A 196 3.04 4.88 -13.70
N PRO A 197 3.73 5.93 -14.14
CA PRO A 197 5.19 5.96 -14.09
C PRO A 197 5.67 5.94 -12.62
N CYS A 198 6.70 5.14 -12.37
CA CYS A 198 7.39 5.08 -11.09
C CYS A 198 8.61 6.01 -11.09
N ASN A 199 8.65 6.92 -10.13
CA ASN A 199 9.70 7.93 -9.98
C ASN A 199 10.66 7.64 -8.81
N CYS A 200 10.71 6.39 -8.32
CA CYS A 200 11.54 6.05 -7.16
C CYS A 200 13.05 6.11 -7.43
N ASN A 201 13.46 6.11 -8.70
CA ASN A 201 14.85 6.23 -9.15
C ASN A 201 15.83 5.18 -8.60
N THR A 202 15.34 4.07 -8.05
CA THR A 202 16.20 2.98 -7.60
C THR A 202 16.83 2.25 -8.80
N PRO A 203 18.01 1.62 -8.65
CA PRO A 203 18.64 0.86 -9.72
C PRO A 203 17.74 -0.25 -10.27
N SER A 204 16.97 -0.94 -9.41
CA SER A 204 16.02 -1.97 -9.82
C SER A 204 14.59 -1.46 -10.08
N CYS A 205 14.41 -0.17 -10.38
CA CYS A 205 13.09 0.42 -10.61
C CYS A 205 12.34 -0.25 -11.78
N ARG A 206 11.11 -0.70 -11.53
CA ARG A 206 10.19 -1.34 -12.50
C ARG A 206 9.64 -0.38 -13.57
N LYS A 207 9.99 0.91 -13.50
CA LYS A 207 9.51 2.02 -14.35
C LYS A 207 8.04 2.38 -14.20
N TYR A 208 7.21 1.47 -13.72
CA TYR A 208 5.81 1.70 -13.39
C TYR A 208 5.49 1.23 -11.97
N LEU A 209 4.39 1.71 -11.39
CA LEU A 209 4.00 1.34 -10.02
C LEU A 209 3.48 -0.10 -9.90
N CYS A 210 2.97 -0.65 -11.01
CA CYS A 210 2.54 -2.05 -11.14
C CYS A 210 3.71 -3.01 -11.45
#